data_AF-A0AAV4W300-F1
#
_entry.id   AF-A0AAV4W300-F1
#
_cell.length_a   1.000
_cell.length_b   1.000
_cell.length_c   1.000
_cell.angle_alpha   90.00
_cell.angle_beta   90.00
_cell.angle_gamma   90.00
#
_symmetry.space_group_name_H-M   'P 1'
#
loop_
_entity.id
_entity.type
_entity.pdbx_description
1 polymer ?
#
loop_
_entity_poly.entity_id
_entity_poly.type
_entity_poly.pdbx_seq_one_letter_code
_entity_poly.pdbx_strand_id
1 'polypeptide(L)'
;MDVTGMVVRCTSCLNQINHHDPDKVKKHIRLGVLICGECYTFYGTSEFSQDESGNYNYCTWCGNGGKLFLCDFCPNVFCSTCVRHNFGRSAMAKINKEGFLNATVVSRQNSKLK
;
A
#
# COMPACT_ATOMS: atom_id res chain seq x y z
N MET A 1 -7.32 -15.02 22.38
CA MET A 1 -6.13 -15.31 21.55
C MET A 1 -4.97 -14.53 22.13
N ASP A 2 -3.88 -15.21 22.51
CA ASP A 2 -2.67 -14.54 22.95
C ASP A 2 -1.93 -13.95 21.74
N VAL A 3 -1.74 -12.64 21.74
CA VAL A 3 -1.10 -11.91 20.64
C VAL A 3 0.39 -11.65 20.90
N THR A 4 0.93 -12.12 22.02
CA THR A 4 2.30 -11.81 22.47
C THR A 4 3.37 -12.38 21.54
N GLY A 5 3.13 -13.57 20.97
CA GLY A 5 4.04 -14.19 20.01
C GLY A 5 3.83 -13.76 18.55
N MET A 6 2.89 -12.86 18.25
CA MET A 6 2.59 -12.48 16.87
C MET A 6 3.68 -11.58 16.29
N VAL A 7 4.18 -11.91 15.09
CA VAL A 7 5.05 -11.02 14.32
C VAL A 7 4.19 -10.14 13.43
N VAL A 8 4.08 -8.87 13.79
CA VAL A 8 3.33 -7.88 13.04
C VAL A 8 4.29 -7.05 12.20
N ARG A 9 4.05 -6.95 10.89
CA ARG A 9 4.90 -6.20 9.95
C ARG A 9 4.15 -5.06 9.29
N CYS A 10 4.85 -3.95 9.06
CA CYS A 10 4.34 -2.84 8.28
C CYS A 10 4.08 -3.27 6.84
N THR A 11 2.89 -3.00 6.32
CA THR A 11 2.52 -3.36 4.94
C THR A 11 3.23 -2.52 3.87
N SER A 12 3.82 -1.38 4.26
CA SER A 12 4.59 -0.50 3.38
C SER A 12 6.08 -0.89 3.32
N CYS A 13 6.76 -0.96 4.47
CA CYS A 13 8.22 -1.19 4.54
C CYS A 13 8.64 -2.61 4.97
N LEU A 14 7.71 -3.47 5.40
CA LEU A 14 7.94 -4.81 5.98
C LEU A 14 8.76 -4.89 7.27
N ASN A 15 9.18 -3.77 7.84
CA ASN A 15 9.77 -3.75 9.17
C ASN A 15 8.76 -4.30 10.19
N GLN A 16 9.28 -5.06 11.15
CA GLN A 16 8.47 -5.52 12.28
C GLN A 16 8.04 -4.31 13.10
N ILE A 17 6.76 -4.28 13.48
CA ILE A 17 6.18 -3.27 14.35
C ILE A 17 6.17 -3.84 15.76
N ASN A 18 6.57 -3.04 16.75
CA ASN A 18 6.26 -3.36 18.13
C ASN A 18 4.76 -3.16 18.36
N HIS A 19 3.96 -4.20 18.16
CA HIS A 19 2.50 -4.13 18.29
C HIS A 19 2.02 -4.08 19.74
N HIS A 20 2.91 -4.22 20.71
CA HIS A 20 2.64 -3.97 22.13
C HIS A 20 2.54 -2.48 22.45
N ASP A 21 3.07 -1.61 21.59
CA ASP A 21 2.97 -0.16 21.68
C ASP A 21 1.93 0.35 20.67
N PRO A 22 0.72 0.76 21.12
CA PRO A 22 -0.32 1.29 20.24
C PRO A 22 0.13 2.49 19.40
N ASP A 23 1.12 3.26 19.86
CA ASP A 23 1.63 4.39 19.10
C ASP A 23 2.51 3.99 17.93
N LYS A 24 3.03 2.77 17.90
CA LYS A 24 3.80 2.23 16.76
C LYS A 24 2.93 1.61 15.68
N VAL A 25 1.67 1.32 15.99
CA VAL A 25 0.67 0.70 15.12
C VAL A 25 -0.23 1.79 14.55
N LYS A 26 -0.05 2.15 13.27
CA LYS A 26 -0.86 3.18 12.61
C LYS A 26 -1.70 2.58 11.48
N LYS A 27 -2.80 3.27 11.19
CA LYS A 27 -3.65 2.96 10.03
C LYS A 27 -3.27 3.88 8.88
N HIS A 28 -3.02 3.29 7.72
CA HIS A 28 -2.74 4.05 6.50
C HIS A 28 -3.96 4.92 6.15
N ILE A 29 -3.76 6.23 6.00
CA ILE A 29 -4.85 7.21 5.87
C ILE A 29 -5.78 6.94 4.68
N ARG A 30 -5.22 6.52 3.55
CA ARG A 30 -5.99 6.21 2.32
C ARG A 30 -6.48 4.76 2.22
N LEU A 31 -5.60 3.79 2.50
CA LEU A 31 -5.88 2.37 2.25
C LEU A 31 -6.48 1.63 3.45
N GLY A 32 -6.42 2.23 4.65
CA GLY A 32 -6.94 1.65 5.88
C GLY A 32 -6.21 0.40 6.38
N VAL A 33 -5.07 0.05 5.79
CA VAL A 33 -4.21 -1.08 6.17
C VAL A 33 -3.21 -0.70 7.27
N LEU A 34 -2.58 -1.70 7.88
CA LEU A 34 -1.61 -1.52 8.96
C LEU A 34 -0.25 -1.01 8.45
N ILE A 35 0.27 0.04 9.06
CA ILE A 35 1.63 0.58 8.83
C ILE A 35 2.33 0.96 10.14
N CYS A 36 3.66 1.09 10.12
CA CYS A 36 4.42 1.59 11.26
C CYS A 36 4.29 3.12 11.39
N GLY A 37 4.63 3.66 12.56
CA GLY A 37 4.65 5.11 12.82
C GLY A 37 5.52 5.90 11.84
N GLU A 38 6.68 5.38 11.45
CA GLU A 38 7.58 6.04 10.49
C GLU A 38 6.92 6.20 9.10
N CYS A 39 6.33 5.12 8.59
CA CYS A 39 5.60 5.17 7.32
C CYS A 39 4.37 6.07 7.39
N TYR A 40 3.70 6.14 8.55
CA TYR A 40 2.57 7.05 8.74
C TYR A 40 3.01 8.51 8.64
N THR A 41 4.07 8.89 9.36
CA THR A 41 4.64 10.25 9.31
C THR A 41 5.11 10.61 7.90
N PHE A 42 5.89 9.73 7.26
CA PHE A 42 6.39 9.95 5.90
C PHE A 42 5.26 10.13 4.87
N TYR A 43 4.22 9.29 4.96
CA TYR A 43 3.08 9.40 4.05
C TYR A 43 2.31 10.70 4.27
N GLY A 44 2.15 11.13 5.52
CA GLY A 44 1.48 12.39 5.88
C GLY A 44 2.21 13.64 5.38
N THR A 45 3.53 13.58 5.16
CA THR A 45 4.32 14.67 4.57
C THR A 45 4.40 14.61 3.04
N SER A 46 3.86 13.56 2.41
CA SER A 46 3.96 13.36 0.96
C SER A 46 2.84 14.09 0.22
N GLU A 47 3.18 14.96 -0.73
CA GLU A 47 2.20 15.57 -1.64
C GLU A 47 1.82 14.59 -2.75
N PHE A 48 0.53 14.23 -2.83
CA PHE A 48 0.00 13.36 -3.89
C PHE A 48 -0.53 14.18 -5.06
N SER A 49 0.38 14.66 -5.90
CA SER A 49 0.01 15.24 -7.19
C SER A 49 -0.50 14.15 -8.15
N GLN A 50 -1.33 14.58 -9.10
CA GLN A 50 -1.81 13.75 -10.19
C GLN A 50 -1.14 14.14 -11.51
N ASP A 51 -1.05 13.19 -12.43
CA ASP A 51 -0.67 13.43 -13.82
C ASP A 51 -1.87 13.99 -14.64
N GLU A 52 -1.63 14.27 -15.91
CA GLU A 52 -2.66 14.79 -16.85
C GLU A 52 -3.82 13.81 -17.07
N SER A 53 -3.61 12.52 -16.77
CA SER A 53 -4.63 11.48 -16.85
C SER A 53 -5.38 11.27 -15.53
N GLY A 54 -5.07 12.06 -14.49
CA GLY A 54 -5.71 12.00 -13.18
C GLY A 54 -5.19 10.88 -12.26
N ASN A 55 -4.08 10.22 -12.59
CA ASN A 55 -3.47 9.19 -11.75
C ASN A 55 -2.45 9.78 -10.78
N TYR A 56 -2.29 9.20 -9.59
CA TYR A 56 -1.28 9.67 -8.65
C TYR A 56 0.14 9.43 -9.17
N ASN A 57 1.04 10.38 -8.90
CA ASN A 57 2.46 10.29 -9.31
C ASN A 57 3.31 9.41 -8.38
N TYR A 58 2.76 8.98 -7.24
CA TYR A 58 3.46 8.21 -6.21
C TYR A 58 2.67 6.99 -5.79
N CYS A 59 3.38 5.92 -5.41
CA CYS A 59 2.77 4.70 -4.91
C CYS A 59 1.80 5.00 -3.77
N THR A 60 0.53 4.67 -3.97
CA THR A 60 -0.57 4.91 -3.04
C THR A 60 -0.36 4.22 -1.68
N TRP A 61 0.47 3.17 -1.61
CA TRP A 61 0.76 2.44 -0.38
C TRP A 61 1.94 3.00 0.41
N CYS A 62 3.00 3.46 -0.26
CA CYS A 62 4.24 3.83 0.42
C CYS A 62 4.68 5.27 0.20
N GLY A 63 4.04 6.03 -0.68
CA GLY A 63 4.41 7.41 -1.01
C GLY A 63 5.67 7.55 -1.87
N ASN A 64 6.34 6.45 -2.24
CA ASN A 64 7.54 6.51 -3.07
C ASN A 64 7.20 6.48 -4.57
N GLY A 65 8.05 7.13 -5.38
CA GLY A 65 8.02 7.06 -6.83
C GLY A 65 8.70 5.79 -7.39
N GLY A 66 9.04 5.82 -8.69
CA GLY A 66 9.72 4.74 -9.40
C GLY A 66 8.81 4.04 -10.41
N LYS A 67 9.00 2.72 -10.61
CA LYS A 67 8.11 1.94 -11.49
C LYS A 67 6.77 1.69 -10.80
N LEU A 68 5.73 2.32 -11.32
CA LEU A 68 4.37 2.28 -10.80
C LEU A 68 3.45 1.54 -11.77
N PHE A 69 2.47 0.84 -11.22
CA PHE A 69 1.40 0.18 -11.96
C PHE A 69 0.09 0.88 -11.65
N LEU A 70 -0.66 1.21 -12.71
CA LEU A 70 -1.92 1.93 -12.64
C LEU A 70 -3.06 0.99 -12.27
N CYS A 71 -4.03 1.51 -11.53
CA CYS A 71 -5.33 0.86 -11.36
C CYS A 71 -6.26 1.32 -12.48
N ASP A 72 -6.94 0.38 -13.15
CA ASP A 72 -7.83 0.72 -14.27
C ASP A 72 -9.12 1.43 -13.84
N PHE A 73 -9.42 1.45 -12.53
CA PHE A 73 -10.73 1.88 -12.01
C PHE A 73 -10.66 3.07 -11.05
N CYS A 74 -9.46 3.56 -10.73
CA CYS A 74 -9.29 4.71 -9.84
C CYS A 74 -7.90 5.34 -9.98
N PRO A 75 -7.68 6.56 -9.49
CA PRO A 75 -6.38 7.26 -9.54
C PRO A 75 -5.20 6.56 -8.84
N ASN A 76 -5.41 5.44 -8.15
CA ASN A 76 -4.38 4.79 -7.37
C ASN A 76 -3.34 4.12 -8.28
N VAL A 77 -2.07 4.23 -7.86
CA VAL A 77 -0.93 3.57 -8.50
C VAL A 77 -0.09 2.87 -7.45
N PHE A 78 0.57 1.77 -7.79
CA PHE A 78 1.34 1.01 -6.80
C PHE A 78 2.69 0.57 -7.36
N CYS A 79 3.74 0.60 -6.52
CA CYS A 79 5.06 0.11 -6.92
C CYS A 79 5.14 -1.43 -6.84
N SER A 80 6.05 -2.02 -7.61
CA SER A 80 6.30 -3.47 -7.64
C SER A 80 6.56 -4.05 -6.25
N THR A 81 7.29 -3.32 -5.42
CA THR A 81 7.62 -3.72 -4.05
C THR A 81 6.37 -3.90 -3.21
N CYS A 82 5.49 -2.90 -3.15
CA CYS A 82 4.27 -2.96 -2.35
C CYS A 82 3.31 -4.04 -2.85
N VAL A 83 3.19 -4.19 -4.17
CA VAL A 83 2.34 -5.24 -4.75
C VAL A 83 2.88 -6.63 -4.39
N ARG A 84 4.18 -6.87 -4.56
CA ARG A 84 4.83 -8.14 -4.20
C ARG A 84 4.66 -8.48 -2.73
N HIS A 85 4.81 -7.49 -1.86
CA HIS A 85 4.75 -7.66 -0.42
C HIS A 85 3.35 -8.06 0.05
N ASN A 86 2.31 -7.42 -0.49
CA ASN A 86 0.96 -7.56 0.02
C ASN A 86 0.09 -8.55 -0.75
N PHE A 87 0.43 -8.85 -2.00
CA PHE A 87 -0.34 -9.77 -2.87
C PHE A 87 0.49 -10.97 -3.37
N GLY A 88 1.78 -11.00 -3.05
CA GLY A 88 2.67 -12.13 -3.38
C GLY A 88 3.21 -12.12 -4.81
N ARG A 89 4.07 -13.12 -5.10
CA ARG A 89 4.79 -13.23 -6.37
C ARG A 89 3.87 -13.53 -7.56
N SER A 90 2.83 -14.32 -7.35
CA SER A 90 1.89 -14.69 -8.41
C SER A 90 1.09 -13.49 -8.91
N ALA A 91 0.71 -12.56 -8.02
CA ALA A 91 0.08 -11.30 -8.42
C ALA A 91 1.04 -10.45 -9.25
N MET A 92 2.30 -10.31 -8.82
CA MET A 92 3.34 -9.59 -9.59
C MET A 92 3.60 -10.19 -10.97
N ALA A 93 3.64 -11.52 -11.09
CA ALA A 93 3.85 -12.18 -12.37
C ALA A 93 2.73 -11.88 -13.37
N LYS A 94 1.47 -11.83 -12.90
CA LYS A 94 0.32 -11.44 -13.72
C LYS A 94 0.41 -9.99 -14.18
N ILE A 95 0.69 -9.07 -13.26
CA ILE A 95 0.83 -7.63 -13.56
C ILE A 95 1.98 -7.37 -14.54
N ASN A 96 3.11 -8.08 -14.41
CA ASN A 96 4.21 -7.95 -15.37
C ASN A 96 3.86 -8.47 -16.77
N LYS A 97 2.88 -9.37 -16.90
CA LYS A 97 2.40 -9.89 -18.19
C LYS A 97 1.31 -8.99 -18.79
N GLU A 98 0.42 -8.45 -17.96
CA GLU A 98 -0.74 -7.66 -18.37
C GLU A 98 -0.43 -6.16 -18.51
N GLY A 99 0.52 -5.64 -17.73
CA GLY A 99 0.96 -4.24 -17.75
C GLY A 99 0.20 -3.33 -16.77
N PHE A 100 -0.90 -3.80 -16.16
CA PHE A 100 -1.78 -3.02 -15.28
C PHE A 100 -2.22 -3.83 -14.04
N LEU A 101 -2.76 -3.15 -13.02
CA LEU A 101 -3.32 -3.78 -11.83
C LEU A 101 -4.78 -4.19 -12.09
N ASN A 102 -5.05 -5.50 -12.07
CA ASN A 102 -6.44 -5.96 -12.16
C ASN A 102 -7.27 -5.58 -10.93
N ALA A 103 -8.58 -5.42 -11.15
CA ALA A 103 -9.56 -4.98 -10.14
C ALA A 103 -9.47 -5.76 -8.82
N THR A 104 -9.12 -7.04 -8.86
CA THR A 104 -9.08 -7.94 -7.70
C THR A 104 -8.02 -7.53 -6.66
N VAL A 105 -6.94 -6.88 -7.10
CA VAL A 105 -5.86 -6.42 -6.22
C VAL A 105 -6.27 -5.16 -5.44
N VAL A 106 -7.08 -4.29 -6.06
CA VAL A 106 -7.47 -2.98 -5.49
C VAL A 106 -8.89 -2.99 -4.88
N SER A 107 -9.75 -3.92 -5.28
CA SER A 107 -11.16 -4.00 -4.85
C SER A 107 -11.34 -4.29 -3.36
N ARG A 108 -10.34 -4.89 -2.69
CA ARG A 108 -10.37 -5.04 -1.22
C ARG A 108 -10.20 -3.70 -0.47
N GLN A 109 -9.68 -2.66 -1.12
CA GLN A 109 -9.44 -1.34 -0.51
C GLN A 109 -10.59 -0.34 -0.77
N ASN A 110 -11.43 -0.57 -1.79
CA ASN A 110 -12.57 0.31 -2.14
C ASN A 110 -13.89 -0.02 -1.40
N SER A 111 -13.96 -1.10 -0.62
CA SER A 111 -15.17 -1.45 0.14
C SER A 111 -15.48 -0.53 1.33
N LYS A 112 -14.70 0.54 1.55
CA LYS A 112 -14.88 1.53 2.63
C LYS A 112 -14.94 2.99 2.16
N LEU A 113 -15.13 3.22 0.86
CA LEU A 113 -15.40 4.57 0.31
C LEU A 113 -16.89 4.76 -0.05
N LYS A 114 -17.78 3.94 0.52
CA LYS A 114 -19.22 4.17 0.60
C LYS A 114 -19.64 4.26 2.05
#